data_AF-A0AAJ6CQB6-F1
#
_entry.id   AF-A0AAJ6CQB6-F1
#
_cell.length_a   1.000
_cell.length_b   1.000
_cell.length_c   1.000
_cell.angle_alpha   90.00
_cell.angle_beta   90.00
_cell.angle_gamma   90.00
#
_symmetry.space_group_name_H-M   'P 1'
#
loop_
_entity.id
_entity.type
_entity.pdbx_description
1 polymer ?
#
loop_
_entity_poly.entity_id
_entity_poly.type
_entity_poly.pdbx_seq_one_letter_code
_entity_poly.pdbx_strand_id
1 'polypeptide(L)' 'MALQPGTKAPDFTLEAHSGTVTLSELRGKTVVVGFHPASFTGG' A
#
# COMPACT_ATOMS: atom_id res chain seq x y z
N MET A 1 -15.81 0.77 7.58
CA MET A 1 -16.47 0.92 6.27
C MET A 1 -15.42 0.68 5.19
N ALA A 2 -15.72 -0.11 4.16
CA ALA A 2 -14.76 -0.40 3.10
C ALA A 2 -14.62 0.78 2.12
N LEU A 3 -13.43 0.97 1.56
CA LEU A 3 -13.19 1.99 0.51
C LEU A 3 -14.07 1.70 -0.71
N GLN A 4 -14.64 2.75 -1.30
CA GLN A 4 -15.48 2.65 -2.48
C GLN A 4 -14.70 3.09 -3.73
N PRO A 5 -15.02 2.59 -4.93
CA PRO A 5 -14.45 3.12 -6.17
C PRO A 5 -14.61 4.65 -6.28
N GLY A 6 -13.57 5.33 -6.76
CA GLY A 6 -13.53 6.81 -6.82
C GLY A 6 -13.16 7.50 -5.51
N THR A 7 -13.12 6.78 -4.38
CA THR A 7 -12.57 7.32 -3.12
C THR A 7 -11.09 7.62 -3.31
N LYS A 8 -10.67 8.84 -2.96
CA LYS A 8 -9.25 9.19 -2.95
C LYS A 8 -8.50 8.25 -2.00
N ALA A 9 -7.43 7.63 -2.48
CA ALA A 9 -6.60 6.78 -1.65
C ALA A 9 -6.06 7.57 -0.43
N PRO A 10 -6.15 7.01 0.78
CA PRO A 10 -5.59 7.65 1.98
C PRO A 10 -4.08 7.70 1.86
N ASP A 11 -3.48 8.80 2.31
CA ASP A 11 -2.02 8.89 2.36
C ASP A 11 -1.50 8.25 3.65
N PHE A 12 -0.41 7.53 3.56
CA PHE A 12 0.24 6.88 4.69
C PHE A 12 1.72 6.67 4.41
N THR A 13 2.48 6.54 5.50
CA THR A 13 3.91 6.25 5.48
C THR A 13 4.15 4.97 6.26
N LEU A 14 4.89 4.03 5.67
CA LEU A 14 5.20 2.73 6.27
C LEU A 14 6.69 2.45 6.23
N GLU A 15 7.18 1.75 7.24
CA GLU A 15 8.51 1.15 7.23
C GLU A 15 8.51 -0.10 6.34
N ALA A 16 9.48 -0.18 5.44
CA ALA A 16 9.73 -1.36 4.60
C ALA A 16 11.17 -1.86 4.80
N HIS A 17 11.44 -3.07 4.32
CA HIS A 17 12.76 -3.69 4.42
C HIS A 17 13.88 -2.89 3.70
N SER A 18 13.52 -2.02 2.76
CA SER A 18 14.43 -1.14 2.01
C SER A 18 14.38 0.33 2.45
N GLY A 19 13.73 0.63 3.59
CA GLY A 19 13.52 1.99 4.10
C GLY A 19 12.05 2.40 4.14
N THR A 20 11.81 3.65 4.53
CA THR A 20 10.46 4.22 4.65
C THR A 20 9.86 4.55 3.28
N VAL A 21 8.55 4.33 3.12
CA VAL A 21 7.81 4.63 1.89
C VAL A 21 6.55 5.42 2.23
N THR A 22 6.30 6.53 1.52
CA THR A 22 5.04 7.28 1.59
C THR A 22 4.22 7.08 0.32
N LEU A 23 2.92 6.76 0.45
CA LEU A 23 2.06 6.45 -0.71
C LEU A 23 2.00 7.62 -1.72
N SER A 24 1.92 8.87 -1.24
CA SER A 24 1.84 10.03 -2.11
C SER A 24 3.09 10.29 -2.95
N GLU A 25 4.26 9.75 -2.58
CA GLU A 25 5.49 9.85 -3.36
C GLU A 25 5.43 8.97 -4.63
N LEU A 26 4.53 7.98 -4.67
CA LEU A 26 4.35 7.07 -5.81
C LEU A 26 3.32 7.57 -6.85
N ARG A 27 2.79 8.80 -6.67
CA ARG A 27 1.84 9.40 -7.62
C ARG A 27 2.45 9.55 -9.02
N GLY A 28 1.59 9.54 -10.04
CA GLY A 28 1.99 9.55 -11.45
C GLY A 28 2.23 8.16 -12.03
N LYS A 29 2.07 7.10 -11.22
CA LYS A 29 2.08 5.69 -11.63
C LYS A 29 0.75 5.03 -11.26
N THR A 30 0.41 3.93 -11.90
CA THR A 30 -0.63 3.02 -11.43
C THR A 30 -0.07 2.21 -10.26
N VAL A 31 -0.70 2.32 -9.09
CA VAL A 31 -0.24 1.69 -7.85
C VAL A 31 -1.31 0.72 -7.34
N VAL A 32 -0.90 -0.49 -6.95
CA VAL A 32 -1.76 -1.53 -6.36
C VAL A 32 -1.26 -1.84 -4.96
N VAL A 33 -2.15 -1.82 -3.96
CA VAL A 33 -1.84 -2.17 -2.57
C VAL A 33 -2.46 -3.53 -2.26
N GLY A 34 -1.62 -4.47 -1.85
CA GLY A 34 -2.03 -5.81 -1.43
C GLY A 34 -1.62 -6.10 0.01
N PHE A 35 -2.40 -6.93 0.68
CA PHE A 35 -2.12 -7.41 2.04
C PHE A 35 -2.05 -8.93 2.02
N HIS A 36 -1.12 -9.51 2.78
CA HIS A 36 -1.05 -10.94 3.02
C HIS A 36 -0.92 -11.20 4.53
N PRO A 37 -1.39 -12.35 5.06
CA PRO A 37 -1.45 -12.58 6.50
C PRO A 37 -0.08 -12.65 7.17
N ALA A 38 0.87 -13.33 6.54
CA ALA A 38 2.24 -13.50 7.03
C ALA A 38 3.21 -13.80 5.87
N SER A 39 4.48 -13.42 6.05
CA SER A 39 5.58 -13.79 5.14
C SER A 39 6.05 -15.22 5.39
N PHE A 40 6.79 -15.80 4.44
CA PHE A 40 7.38 -17.15 4.53
C PHE A 40 6.36 -18.27 4.78
N THR A 41 5.13 -18.06 4.31
CA THR A 41 4.09 -19.09 4.29
C THR A 41 4.09 -19.78 2.92
N GLY A 42 3.82 -21.08 2.90
CA GLY A 42 3.90 -21.90 1.68
C GLY A 42 2.86 -21.57 0.62
N GLY A 43 1.74 -20.93 1.01
CA GLY A 43 0.57 -20.75 0.14
C GLY A 43 -0.17 -22.06 -0.07
#